data_AF-U2PYF5-F1
#
_entry.id   AF-U2PYF5-F1
#
_cell.length_a   1.000
_cell.length_b   1.000
_cell.length_c   1.000
_cell.angle_alpha   90.00
_cell.angle_beta   90.00
_cell.angle_gamma   90.00
#
_symmetry.space_group_name_H-M   'P 1'
#
loop_
_entity.id
_entity.type
_entity.pdbx_description
1 polymer ?
#
loop_
_entity_poly.entity_id
_entity_poly.type
_entity_poly.pdbx_seq_one_letter_code
_entity_poly.pdbx_strand_id
1 'polypeptide(L)'
;MIQRHILNVEHRHVLFTIPEECRKFFFYDRSLLSKLSAAVNQVFKFIFHNVSRKRKRKNKISEHSKYYFTDSDIVHYGLISVIHTFGRDLKWNPHVHAIVSLGGFNKNLEFRKMRYFQGGHFLF
;
A
#
# COMPACT_ATOMS: atom_id res chain seq x y z
N MET A 1 8.51 5.78 -29.62
CA MET A 1 9.30 6.49 -28.58
C MET A 1 8.75 6.33 -27.16
N ILE A 2 7.46 6.02 -26.94
CA ILE A 2 6.84 5.94 -25.60
C ILE A 2 7.27 4.68 -24.79
N GLN A 3 7.73 3.62 -25.46
CA GLN A 3 7.95 2.30 -24.86
C GLN A 3 9.12 2.22 -23.86
N ARG A 4 10.01 3.23 -23.79
CA ARG A 4 11.15 3.26 -22.85
C ARG A 4 10.79 3.68 -21.42
N HIS A 5 9.57 4.17 -21.19
CA HIS A 5 9.10 4.60 -19.85
C HIS A 5 8.11 3.63 -19.20
N ILE A 6 7.77 2.53 -19.87
CA ILE A 6 6.80 1.54 -19.38
C ILE A 6 7.58 0.35 -18.82
N LEU A 7 7.44 0.11 -17.51
CA LEU A 7 8.01 -1.04 -16.85
C LEU A 7 7.05 -2.21 -16.97
N ASN A 8 7.48 -3.31 -17.61
CA ASN A 8 6.73 -4.55 -17.61
C ASN A 8 6.88 -5.24 -16.24
N VAL A 9 5.95 -4.91 -15.33
CA VAL A 9 5.93 -5.39 -13.96
C VAL A 9 4.58 -6.03 -13.71
N GLU A 10 4.55 -7.14 -12.99
CA GLU A 10 3.29 -7.73 -12.54
C GLU A 10 2.65 -6.83 -11.48
N HIS A 11 1.32 -6.83 -11.42
CA HIS A 11 0.58 -6.04 -10.42
C HIS A 11 -0.35 -6.97 -9.66
N ARG A 12 -0.68 -6.61 -8.41
CA ARG A 12 -1.80 -7.23 -7.70
C ARG A 12 -2.90 -6.23 -7.45
N HIS A 13 -4.11 -6.71 -7.57
CA HIS A 13 -5.31 -6.03 -7.11
C HIS A 13 -5.60 -6.48 -5.68
N VAL A 14 -5.69 -5.52 -4.75
CA VAL A 14 -5.98 -5.73 -3.33
C VAL A 14 -7.22 -4.93 -2.98
N LEU A 15 -8.19 -5.58 -2.38
CA LEU A 15 -9.42 -4.96 -1.90
C LEU A 15 -9.30 -4.72 -0.40
N PHE A 16 -9.51 -3.47 0.02
CA PHE A 16 -9.65 -3.11 1.43
C PHE A 16 -11.11 -2.78 1.70
N THR A 17 -11.72 -3.56 2.57
CA THR A 17 -13.10 -3.32 3.02
C THR A 17 -13.05 -2.70 4.41
N ILE A 18 -14.03 -1.85 4.73
CA ILE A 18 -14.20 -1.31 6.08
C ILE A 18 -15.14 -2.23 6.87
N PRO A 19 -14.88 -2.48 8.17
CA PRO A 19 -15.79 -3.20 9.04
C PRO A 19 -17.18 -2.62 9.01
N GLU A 20 -18.19 -3.48 9.08
CA GLU A 20 -19.57 -3.05 9.01
C GLU A 20 -19.92 -2.03 10.10
N GLU A 21 -19.41 -2.26 11.32
CA GLU A 21 -19.54 -1.40 12.49
C GLU A 21 -18.96 0.00 12.23
N CYS A 22 -17.88 0.07 11.45
CA CYS A 22 -17.19 1.31 11.13
C CYS A 22 -17.89 2.10 10.01
N ARG A 23 -18.64 1.44 9.11
CA ARG A 23 -19.24 2.09 7.93
C ARG A 23 -20.13 3.27 8.28
N LYS A 24 -20.85 3.22 9.42
CA LYS A 24 -21.71 4.32 9.87
C LYS A 24 -20.91 5.61 10.14
N PHE A 25 -19.69 5.52 10.68
CA PHE A 25 -18.85 6.71 10.89
C PHE A 25 -18.46 7.37 9.56
N PHE A 26 -18.09 6.57 8.55
CA PHE A 26 -17.81 7.08 7.20
C PHE A 26 -19.08 7.54 6.45
N PHE A 27 -20.25 7.09 6.90
CA PHE A 27 -21.53 7.62 6.42
C PHE A 27 -21.75 9.05 6.89
N TYR A 28 -21.60 9.27 8.20
CA TYR A 28 -21.82 10.57 8.84
C TYR A 28 -20.72 11.58 8.54
N ASP A 29 -19.45 11.16 8.52
CA ASP A 29 -18.31 12.01 8.19
C ASP A 29 -17.63 11.53 6.90
N ARG A 30 -18.00 12.17 5.79
CA ARG A 30 -17.42 11.88 4.46
C ARG A 30 -15.95 12.27 4.34
N SER A 31 -15.43 13.15 5.20
CA SER A 31 -14.02 13.55 5.17
C SER A 31 -13.09 12.36 5.45
N LEU A 32 -13.60 11.36 6.19
CA LEU A 32 -12.88 10.12 6.49
C LEU A 32 -12.57 9.27 5.25
N LEU A 33 -13.35 9.39 4.16
CA LEU A 33 -13.11 8.63 2.94
C LEU A 33 -11.73 8.93 2.35
N SER A 34 -11.32 10.21 2.33
CA SER A 34 -9.99 10.60 1.83
C SER A 34 -8.85 9.99 2.65
N LYS A 35 -9.08 9.73 3.94
CA LYS A 35 -8.10 9.10 4.83
C LYS A 35 -7.86 7.62 4.49
N LEU A 36 -8.80 6.96 3.81
CA LEU A 36 -8.66 5.54 3.43
C LEU A 36 -7.52 5.32 2.44
N SER A 37 -7.41 6.15 1.41
CA SER A 37 -6.29 6.06 0.46
C SER A 37 -4.95 6.30 1.14
N ALA A 38 -4.90 7.23 2.10
CA ALA A 38 -3.70 7.45 2.90
C ALA A 38 -3.36 6.23 3.78
N ALA A 39 -4.36 5.61 4.41
CA ALA A 39 -4.18 4.40 5.20
C ALA A 39 -3.69 3.21 4.36
N VAL A 40 -4.25 3.00 3.16
CA VAL A 40 -3.80 1.98 2.21
C VAL A 40 -2.33 2.19 1.83
N ASN A 41 -1.93 3.43 1.55
CA ASN A 41 -0.52 3.77 1.30
C ASN A 41 0.37 3.45 2.52
N GLN A 42 -0.09 3.69 3.75
CA GLN A 42 0.67 3.34 4.95
C GLN A 42 0.86 1.82 5.10
N VAL A 43 -0.15 1.01 4.77
CA VAL A 43 -0.03 -0.46 4.76
C VAL A 43 1.06 -0.89 3.77
N PHE A 44 1.04 -0.37 2.55
CA PHE A 44 2.05 -0.71 1.56
C PHE A 44 3.44 -0.19 1.93
N LYS A 45 3.56 1.02 2.50
CA LYS A 45 4.83 1.49 3.09
C LYS A 45 5.35 0.52 4.14
N PHE A 46 4.49 0.06 5.05
CA PHE A 46 4.88 -0.90 6.08
C PHE A 46 5.48 -2.19 5.49
N ILE A 47 4.91 -2.66 4.39
CA ILE A 47 5.38 -3.85 3.65
C ILE A 47 6.67 -3.56 2.87
N PHE A 48 6.64 -2.63 1.90
CA PHE A 48 7.76 -2.39 0.99
C PHE A 48 9.00 -1.81 1.68
N HIS A 49 8.79 -0.93 2.66
CA HIS A 49 9.89 -0.35 3.43
C HIS A 49 10.38 -1.30 4.53
N ASN A 50 9.88 -2.54 4.58
CA ASN A 50 10.24 -3.58 5.56
C ASN A 50 10.12 -3.09 7.01
N VAL A 51 9.13 -2.23 7.31
CA VAL A 51 9.01 -1.55 8.60
C VAL A 51 8.92 -2.54 9.76
N SER A 52 8.22 -3.67 9.57
CA SER A 52 8.17 -4.76 10.57
C SER A 52 9.57 -5.26 10.98
N ARG A 53 10.45 -5.53 9.99
CA ARG A 53 11.83 -5.97 10.25
C ARG A 53 12.65 -4.87 10.92
N LYS A 54 12.46 -3.61 10.50
CA LYS A 54 13.15 -2.44 11.07
C LYS A 54 12.78 -2.24 12.54
N ARG A 55 11.50 -2.40 12.88
CA ARG A 55 10.99 -2.36 14.26
C ARG A 55 11.58 -3.46 15.15
N LYS A 56 11.97 -4.61 14.59
CA LYS A 56 12.61 -5.72 15.34
C LYS A 56 14.14 -5.59 15.51
N ARG A 57 14.79 -4.57 14.92
CA ARG A 57 16.24 -4.36 15.09
C ARG A 57 16.59 -4.13 16.56
N LYS A 58 17.66 -4.79 17.05
CA LYS A 58 18.23 -4.56 18.39
C LYS A 58 18.69 -3.11 18.55
N ASN A 59 19.41 -2.60 17.55
CA ASN A 59 19.86 -1.21 17.47
C ASN A 59 18.92 -0.44 16.53
N LYS A 60 18.21 0.56 17.06
CA LYS A 60 17.34 1.42 16.25
C LYS A 60 18.19 2.38 15.43
N ILE A 61 17.82 2.52 14.15
CA ILE A 61 18.42 3.48 13.23
C ILE A 61 17.35 4.53 12.97
N SER A 62 17.71 5.80 13.10
CA SER A 62 16.83 6.93 12.77
C SER A 62 16.35 6.82 11.33
N GLU A 63 15.09 7.17 11.07
CA GLU A 63 14.51 7.23 9.73
C GLU A 63 15.26 8.20 8.80
N HIS A 64 15.87 9.23 9.36
CA HIS A 64 16.68 10.22 8.65
C HIS A 64 18.11 9.74 8.35
N SER A 65 18.51 8.56 8.83
CA SER A 65 19.84 8.02 8.57
C SER A 65 19.96 7.53 7.13
N LYS A 66 21.10 7.81 6.49
CA LYS A 66 21.45 7.21 5.19
C LYS A 66 21.51 5.68 5.20
N TYR A 67 21.59 5.06 6.39
CA TYR A 67 21.61 3.62 6.59
C TYR A 67 20.22 3.03 6.94
N TYR A 68 19.17 3.86 6.99
CA TYR A 68 17.84 3.37 7.34
C TYR A 68 17.31 2.36 6.32
N PHE A 69 17.48 2.67 5.03
CA PHE A 69 17.19 1.83 3.88
C PHE A 69 18.44 1.11 3.37
N THR A 70 18.31 -0.21 3.18
CA THR A 70 19.34 -1.05 2.56
C THR A 70 19.08 -1.22 1.06
N ASP A 71 20.05 -1.74 0.31
CA ASP A 71 19.92 -1.95 -1.14
C ASP A 71 18.89 -3.03 -1.53
N SER A 72 18.43 -3.79 -0.53
CA SER A 72 17.34 -4.76 -0.64
C SER A 72 15.95 -4.16 -0.36
N ASP A 73 15.87 -3.00 0.28
CA ASP A 73 14.58 -2.36 0.58
C ASP A 73 14.01 -1.71 -0.69
N ILE A 74 12.72 -1.93 -0.95
CA ILE A 74 12.00 -1.20 -2.00
C ILE A 74 11.54 0.12 -1.39
N VAL A 75 11.95 1.23 -1.97
CA VAL A 75 11.63 2.58 -1.49
C VAL A 75 10.51 3.20 -2.33
N HIS A 76 10.55 2.98 -3.65
CA HIS A 76 9.58 3.51 -4.60
C HIS A 76 8.81 2.37 -5.26
N TYR A 77 7.51 2.28 -4.98
CA TYR A 77 6.60 1.28 -5.57
C TYR A 77 5.43 2.00 -6.25
N GLY A 78 4.81 1.32 -7.22
CA GLY A 78 3.59 1.80 -7.88
C GLY A 78 2.36 1.43 -7.06
N LEU A 79 1.49 2.41 -6.81
CA LEU A 79 0.21 2.23 -6.14
C LEU A 79 -0.84 3.14 -6.78
N ILE A 80 -1.93 2.53 -7.22
CA ILE A 80 -3.17 3.22 -7.58
C ILE A 80 -4.22 2.81 -6.55
N SER A 81 -4.90 3.77 -5.94
CA SER A 81 -5.96 3.54 -4.96
C SER A 81 -7.22 4.27 -5.40
N VAL A 82 -8.33 3.53 -5.49
CA VAL A 82 -9.64 4.03 -5.89
C VAL A 82 -10.64 3.70 -4.78
N ILE A 83 -11.34 4.72 -4.29
CA ILE A 83 -12.38 4.57 -3.28
C ILE A 83 -13.72 4.38 -3.97
N HIS A 84 -14.44 3.32 -3.60
CA HIS A 84 -15.84 3.11 -3.94
C HIS A 84 -16.68 3.24 -2.68
N THR A 85 -17.83 3.88 -2.79
CA THR A 85 -18.70 4.20 -1.64
C THR A 85 -19.86 3.21 -1.49
N PHE A 86 -20.27 2.56 -2.57
CA PHE A 86 -21.42 1.66 -2.62
C PHE A 86 -21.02 0.27 -3.10
N GLY A 87 -21.70 -0.74 -2.58
CA GLY A 87 -21.61 -2.12 -3.06
C GLY A 87 -22.43 -2.34 -4.33
N ARG A 88 -22.39 -3.57 -4.85
CA ARG A 88 -23.15 -3.97 -6.06
C ARG A 88 -24.67 -3.80 -5.88
N ASP A 89 -25.16 -3.99 -4.66
CA ASP A 89 -26.58 -3.83 -4.28
C ASP A 89 -26.95 -2.38 -3.91
N LEU A 90 -26.07 -1.42 -4.23
CA LEU A 90 -26.21 0.02 -3.93
C LEU A 90 -26.30 0.35 -2.43
N LYS A 91 -26.04 -0.60 -1.54
CA LYS A 91 -25.94 -0.33 -0.11
C LYS A 91 -24.62 0.37 0.20
N TRP A 92 -24.66 1.22 1.22
CA TRP A 92 -23.48 1.91 1.74
C TRP A 92 -22.43 0.87 2.18
N ASN A 93 -21.34 0.78 1.42
CA ASN A 93 -20.25 -0.15 1.65
C ASN A 93 -18.95 0.44 1.13
N PRO A 94 -18.39 1.44 1.84
CA PRO A 94 -17.13 2.06 1.45
C PRO A 94 -15.99 1.04 1.45
N HIS A 95 -15.28 0.95 0.33
CA HIS A 95 -14.14 0.07 0.13
C HIS A 95 -13.11 0.71 -0.80
N VAL A 96 -11.89 0.21 -0.78
CA VAL A 96 -10.79 0.70 -1.62
C VAL A 96 -10.26 -0.42 -2.49
N HIS A 97 -10.27 -0.19 -3.79
CA HIS A 97 -9.55 -0.98 -4.77
C HIS A 97 -8.13 -0.43 -4.90
N ALA A 98 -7.13 -1.25 -4.61
CA ALA A 98 -5.74 -0.89 -4.78
C ALA A 98 -5.08 -1.77 -5.84
N ILE A 99 -4.42 -1.16 -6.82
CA ILE A 99 -3.52 -1.86 -7.76
C ILE A 99 -2.10 -1.49 -7.36
N VAL A 100 -1.30 -2.49 -7.04
CA VAL A 100 0.07 -2.32 -6.53
C VAL A 100 1.06 -3.12 -7.37
N SER A 101 2.21 -2.54 -7.67
CA SER A 101 3.27 -3.22 -8.42
C SER A 101 3.94 -4.31 -7.57
N LEU A 102 4.25 -5.46 -8.17
CA LEU A 102 5.00 -6.56 -7.54
C LEU A 102 6.51 -6.33 -7.53
N GLY A 103 6.88 -5.21 -6.96
CA GLY A 103 8.24 -4.73 -6.94
C GLY A 103 8.29 -3.22 -6.99
N GLY A 104 9.51 -2.70 -7.01
CA GLY A 104 9.78 -1.28 -7.06
C GLY A 104 11.27 -1.01 -7.01
N PHE A 105 11.63 0.26 -6.97
CA PHE A 105 13.03 0.68 -6.95
C PHE A 105 13.55 0.81 -5.53
N ASN A 106 14.80 0.38 -5.32
CA ASN A 106 15.55 0.71 -4.11
C ASN A 106 16.07 2.16 -4.15
N LYS A 107 16.82 2.55 -3.12
CA LYS A 107 17.44 3.88 -3.03
C LYS A 107 18.47 4.18 -4.13
N ASN A 108 18.99 3.15 -4.82
CA ASN A 108 19.94 3.26 -5.91
C ASN A 108 19.24 3.22 -7.28
N LEU A 109 17.90 3.31 -7.31
CA LEU A 109 17.08 3.19 -8.52
C LEU A 109 17.20 1.85 -9.26
N GLU A 110 17.60 0.79 -8.54
CA GLU A 110 17.61 -0.57 -9.06
C GLU A 110 16.27 -1.24 -8.77
N PHE A 111 15.68 -1.88 -9.79
CA PHE A 111 14.40 -2.56 -9.63
C PHE A 111 14.56 -3.86 -8.83
N ARG A 112 13.75 -4.02 -7.79
CA ARG A 112 13.64 -5.23 -6.96
C ARG A 112 12.23 -5.81 -7.10
N LYS A 113 12.16 -7.09 -7.47
CA LYS A 113 10.90 -7.84 -7.53
C LYS A 113 10.44 -8.21 -6.12
N MET A 114 9.14 -8.12 -5.88
CA MET A 114 8.51 -8.64 -4.67
C MET A 114 7.49 -9.69 -5.07
N ARG A 115 7.76 -10.97 -4.74
CA ARG A 115 6.92 -12.07 -5.22
C ARG A 115 5.66 -12.28 -4.38
N TYR A 116 5.68 -11.95 -3.09
CA TYR A 116 4.58 -12.24 -2.17
C TYR A 116 4.28 -11.05 -1.28
N PHE A 117 2.99 -10.74 -1.13
CA PHE A 117 2.47 -10.04 0.04
C PHE A 117 2.07 -11.14 1.02
N GLN A 118 2.63 -11.18 2.23
CA GLN A 118 2.02 -12.00 3.28
C GLN A 118 0.69 -11.34 3.62
N GLY A 119 -0.43 -11.97 3.24
CA GLY A 119 -1.78 -11.48 3.52
C GLY A 119 -2.75 -11.77 2.38
N GLY A 120 -3.23 -13.01 2.30
CA GLY A 120 -4.55 -13.27 1.72
C GLY A 120 -5.57 -12.63 2.66
N HIS A 121 -6.42 -11.74 2.14
CA HIS A 121 -7.40 -10.96 2.91
C HIS A 121 -6.78 -10.02 3.98
N PHE A 122 -6.43 -8.80 3.57
CA PHE A 122 -6.41 -7.67 4.51
C PHE A 122 -7.87 -7.25 4.77
N LEU A 123 -8.54 -8.02 5.62
CA LEU A 123 -9.77 -7.58 6.27
C LEU A 123 -9.33 -6.53 7.28
N PHE A 124 -9.68 -5.26 7.02
CA PHE A 124 -9.82 -4.31 8.12
C PHE A 124 -11.24 -4.35 8.58
#